data_AF-A0A5C6AWK1-F1
#
_entry.id   AF-A0A5C6AWK1-F1
#
_cell.length_a   1.000
_cell.length_b   1.000
_cell.length_c   1.000
_cell.angle_alpha   90.00
_cell.angle_beta   90.00
_cell.angle_gamma   90.00
#
_symmetry.space_group_name_H-M   'P 1'
#
loop_
_entity.id
_entity.type
_entity.pdbx_description
1 polymer ?
#
loop_
_entity_poly.entity_id
_entity_poly.type
_entity_poly.pdbx_seq_one_letter_code
_entity_poly.pdbx_strand_id
1 'polypeptide(L)'
;MKTNPSEQPPQRESSVLWIGATDHPETLSVWKWCQDHVDMIAVRSSIQDAVHSPPRSAVDRVLILSTNRFDVATMPTAGNRITELRRQHSGASFLLIRGPLVAPTVALPPTDSFLSSEWIESISSDEALVYLESCRRRREQSFRTNHPPVFPVVIIASHYSIAEAYMDSICMFDTPQPRWTTWQRKLSPQTSRGEATILWDDSVATPATGDQWRRRLGASGHLRHLWATGIATSAQRRVAKENGIDEIIEKPGRLECLIEALESPR
;
A
#
# COMPACT_ATOMS: atom_id res chain seq x y z
N MET A 1 13.83 -13.01 -45.60
CA MET A 1 13.94 -13.60 -44.24
C MET A 1 12.75 -13.11 -43.43
N LYS A 2 11.86 -14.02 -43.03
CA LYS A 2 10.73 -13.70 -42.14
C LYS A 2 11.27 -13.71 -40.71
N THR A 3 11.22 -12.57 -40.04
CA THR A 3 11.56 -12.45 -38.62
C THR A 3 10.51 -13.17 -37.80
N ASN A 4 10.93 -14.14 -36.98
CA ASN A 4 10.09 -14.84 -36.02
C ASN A 4 9.42 -13.83 -35.07
N PRO A 5 8.11 -13.98 -34.78
CA PRO A 5 7.52 -13.26 -33.66
C PRO A 5 8.22 -13.73 -32.39
N SER A 6 8.82 -12.78 -31.67
CA SER A 6 9.34 -13.00 -30.33
C SER A 6 8.22 -13.58 -29.47
N GLU A 7 8.36 -14.84 -29.06
CA GLU A 7 7.56 -15.43 -28.00
C GLU A 7 7.72 -14.54 -26.76
N GLN A 8 6.69 -13.74 -26.47
CA GLN A 8 6.57 -13.15 -25.15
C GLN A 8 6.53 -14.30 -24.15
N PRO A 9 7.31 -14.26 -23.06
CA PRO A 9 7.22 -15.27 -22.02
C PRO A 9 5.76 -15.36 -21.57
N PRO A 10 5.24 -16.58 -21.29
CA PRO A 10 3.87 -16.75 -20.86
C PRO A 10 3.59 -15.82 -19.69
N GLN A 11 2.51 -15.04 -19.79
CA GLN A 11 2.01 -14.23 -18.69
C GLN A 11 1.93 -15.15 -17.47
N ARG A 12 2.74 -14.88 -16.43
CA ARG A 12 2.68 -15.67 -15.20
C ARG A 12 1.26 -15.54 -14.66
N GLU A 13 0.53 -16.65 -14.69
CA GLU A 13 -0.78 -16.81 -14.06
C GLU A 13 -0.68 -16.36 -12.59
N SER A 14 -1.56 -15.46 -12.18
CA SER A 14 -1.56 -14.96 -10.81
C SER A 14 -2.21 -15.98 -9.89
N SER A 15 -1.50 -16.34 -8.82
CA SER A 15 -1.94 -17.36 -7.86
C SER A 15 -1.99 -16.80 -6.45
N VAL A 16 -3.10 -17.05 -5.75
CA VAL A 16 -3.36 -16.53 -4.40
C VAL A 16 -3.60 -17.66 -3.41
N LEU A 17 -2.97 -17.59 -2.25
CA LEU A 17 -3.36 -18.31 -1.05
C LEU A 17 -4.22 -17.40 -0.16
N TRP A 18 -5.51 -17.71 -0.04
CA TRP A 18 -6.46 -17.02 0.81
C TRP A 18 -6.58 -17.72 2.17
N ILE A 19 -6.38 -16.98 3.26
CA ILE A 19 -6.43 -17.48 4.63
C ILE A 19 -7.50 -16.71 5.41
N GLY A 20 -8.60 -17.36 5.73
CA GLY A 20 -9.73 -16.81 6.48
C GLY A 20 -11.09 -17.08 5.82
N ALA A 21 -12.16 -16.57 6.41
CA ALA A 21 -13.53 -16.79 5.95
C ALA A 21 -13.79 -16.12 4.58
N THR A 22 -14.36 -16.88 3.63
CA THR A 22 -14.72 -16.41 2.28
C THR A 22 -16.10 -15.77 2.19
N ASP A 23 -16.93 -16.01 3.21
CA ASP A 23 -18.32 -15.56 3.30
C ASP A 23 -18.51 -14.41 4.30
N HIS A 24 -17.43 -13.90 4.89
CA HIS A 24 -17.50 -12.80 5.85
C HIS A 24 -17.92 -11.49 5.14
N PRO A 25 -18.96 -10.77 5.62
CA PRO A 25 -19.50 -9.59 4.93
C PRO A 25 -18.45 -8.51 4.61
N GLU A 26 -17.50 -8.29 5.52
CA GLU A 26 -16.46 -7.26 5.39
C GLU A 26 -15.42 -7.57 4.31
N THR A 27 -15.24 -8.83 3.95
CA THR A 27 -14.19 -9.27 3.01
C THR A 27 -14.76 -9.88 1.74
N LEU A 28 -16.09 -10.01 1.65
CA LEU A 28 -16.79 -10.55 0.50
C LEU A 28 -16.45 -9.84 -0.81
N SER A 29 -16.27 -8.52 -0.75
CA SER A 29 -15.89 -7.71 -1.92
C SER A 29 -14.48 -8.05 -2.42
N VAL A 30 -13.52 -8.24 -1.50
CA VAL A 30 -12.15 -8.66 -1.79
C VAL A 30 -12.12 -10.10 -2.32
N TRP A 31 -12.92 -10.99 -1.73
CA TRP A 31 -13.06 -12.37 -2.18
C TRP A 31 -13.53 -12.42 -3.63
N LYS A 32 -14.62 -11.70 -3.94
CA LYS A 32 -15.16 -11.59 -5.29
C LYS A 32 -14.14 -11.02 -6.27
N TRP A 33 -13.42 -9.95 -5.87
CA TRP A 33 -12.36 -9.40 -6.70
C TRP A 33 -11.29 -10.44 -7.03
N CYS A 34 -10.87 -11.26 -6.06
CA CYS A 34 -9.91 -12.33 -6.31
C CYS A 34 -10.47 -13.35 -7.30
N GLN A 35 -11.73 -13.78 -7.15
CA GLN A 35 -12.38 -14.71 -8.08
C GLN A 35 -12.42 -14.18 -9.51
N ASP A 36 -12.62 -12.87 -9.69
CA ASP A 36 -12.74 -12.23 -10.99
C ASP A 36 -11.37 -11.99 -11.68
N HIS A 37 -10.26 -11.92 -10.92
CA HIS A 37 -8.96 -11.43 -11.43
C HIS A 37 -7.78 -12.38 -11.20
N VAL A 38 -7.95 -13.47 -10.46
CA VAL A 38 -6.88 -14.41 -10.11
C VAL A 38 -7.15 -15.76 -10.76
N ASP A 39 -6.13 -16.32 -11.41
CA ASP A 39 -6.26 -17.57 -12.17
C ASP A 39 -6.44 -18.79 -11.26
N MET A 40 -5.76 -18.78 -10.11
CA MET A 40 -5.82 -19.86 -9.13
C MET A 40 -5.89 -19.34 -7.69
N ILE A 41 -6.88 -19.81 -6.93
CA ILE A 41 -7.06 -19.47 -5.52
C ILE A 41 -7.04 -20.75 -4.68
N ALA A 42 -6.11 -20.84 -3.74
CA ALA A 42 -6.10 -21.85 -2.69
C ALA A 42 -6.67 -21.26 -1.39
N VAL A 43 -7.67 -21.91 -0.80
CA VAL A 43 -8.36 -21.40 0.40
C VAL A 43 -7.99 -22.21 1.63
N ARG A 44 -7.68 -21.53 2.74
CA ARG A 44 -7.41 -22.13 4.05
C ARG A 44 -8.19 -21.38 5.12
N SER A 45 -8.64 -22.11 6.14
CA SER A 45 -9.41 -21.50 7.22
C SER A 45 -8.53 -20.75 8.23
N SER A 46 -7.23 -21.06 8.28
CA SER A 46 -6.30 -20.51 9.27
C SER A 46 -4.85 -20.56 8.79
N ILE A 47 -3.97 -19.80 9.44
CA ILE A 47 -2.51 -19.84 9.18
C ILE A 47 -1.96 -21.24 9.47
N GLN A 48 -2.47 -21.90 10.51
CA GLN A 48 -2.09 -23.26 10.86
C GLN A 48 -2.43 -24.24 9.73
N ASP A 49 -3.65 -24.19 9.22
CA ASP A 49 -4.10 -25.02 8.10
C ASP A 49 -3.26 -24.78 6.83
N ALA A 50 -2.93 -23.51 6.55
CA ALA A 50 -2.04 -23.16 5.44
C ALA A 50 -0.62 -23.77 5.59
N VAL A 51 -0.05 -23.75 6.79
CA VAL A 51 1.27 -24.35 7.06
C VAL A 51 1.25 -25.88 6.98
N HIS A 52 0.16 -26.53 7.43
CA HIS A 52 0.05 -27.99 7.45
C HIS A 52 -0.31 -28.57 6.08
N SER A 53 -1.09 -27.81 5.31
CA SER A 53 -1.63 -28.22 4.02
C SER A 53 -1.28 -27.16 2.98
N PRO A 54 -0.01 -26.89 2.65
CA PRO A 54 0.34 -25.85 1.69
C PRO A 54 -0.24 -26.15 0.29
N PRO A 55 -0.52 -25.13 -0.54
CA PRO A 55 -0.84 -25.34 -1.94
C PRO A 55 0.23 -26.16 -2.67
N ARG A 56 -0.17 -27.01 -3.61
CA ARG A 56 0.77 -27.85 -4.38
C ARG A 56 1.64 -27.05 -5.35
N SER A 57 1.12 -25.92 -5.81
CA SER A 57 1.81 -25.00 -6.71
C SER A 57 2.33 -23.80 -5.93
N ALA A 58 3.38 -23.17 -6.44
CA ALA A 58 3.84 -21.90 -5.91
C ALA A 58 2.71 -20.86 -5.98
N VAL A 59 2.63 -20.00 -4.96
CA VAL A 59 1.68 -18.89 -4.91
C VAL A 59 2.43 -17.57 -5.08
N ASP A 60 1.85 -16.64 -5.81
CA ASP A 60 2.41 -15.29 -5.99
C ASP A 60 2.07 -14.40 -4.78
N ARG A 61 0.92 -14.63 -4.13
CA ARG A 61 0.44 -13.81 -3.01
C ARG A 61 -0.21 -14.65 -1.93
N VAL A 62 -0.06 -14.22 -0.69
CA VAL A 62 -0.75 -14.77 0.49
C VAL A 62 -1.62 -13.67 1.09
N LEU A 63 -2.94 -13.84 1.05
CA LEU A 63 -3.92 -12.94 1.66
C LEU A 63 -4.38 -13.52 3.00
N ILE A 64 -4.18 -12.80 4.09
CA ILE A 64 -4.59 -13.18 5.44
C ILE A 64 -5.70 -12.24 5.88
N LEU A 65 -6.85 -12.78 6.26
CA LEU A 65 -8.00 -12.00 6.68
C LEU A 65 -8.13 -12.06 8.19
N SER A 66 -8.14 -10.90 8.83
CA SER A 66 -8.42 -10.80 10.27
C SER A 66 -9.57 -9.83 10.48
N THR A 67 -10.77 -10.36 10.69
CA THR A 67 -11.99 -9.55 10.92
C THR A 67 -12.30 -9.37 12.40
N ASN A 68 -11.70 -10.20 13.26
CA ASN A 68 -11.88 -10.14 14.72
C ASN A 68 -10.52 -10.26 15.41
N ARG A 69 -10.22 -9.33 16.34
CA ARG A 69 -8.99 -9.34 17.15
C ARG A 69 -8.84 -10.54 18.08
N PHE A 70 -9.92 -11.29 18.30
CA PHE A 70 -9.92 -12.50 19.12
C PHE A 70 -9.80 -13.78 18.29
N ASP A 71 -9.77 -13.68 16.96
CA ASP A 71 -9.61 -14.85 16.10
C ASP A 71 -8.14 -15.27 16.03
N VAL A 72 -7.75 -16.11 16.99
CA VAL A 72 -6.38 -16.66 17.11
C VAL A 72 -5.97 -17.47 15.87
N ALA A 73 -6.93 -17.98 15.09
CA ALA A 73 -6.64 -18.79 13.91
C ALA A 73 -6.02 -17.98 12.76
N THR A 74 -6.34 -16.69 12.69
CA THR A 74 -5.89 -15.75 11.66
C THR A 74 -4.93 -14.68 12.18
N MET A 75 -4.67 -14.65 13.50
CA MET A 75 -3.76 -13.67 14.11
C MET A 75 -2.30 -13.80 13.63
N PRO A 76 -1.75 -12.78 12.94
CA PRO A 76 -0.37 -12.77 12.47
C PRO A 76 0.67 -12.71 13.59
N THR A 77 0.26 -12.30 14.80
CA THR A 77 1.13 -12.17 15.98
C THR A 77 1.47 -13.52 16.63
N ALA A 78 0.94 -14.64 16.12
CA ALA A 78 1.35 -15.99 16.51
C ALA A 78 2.74 -16.34 15.89
N GLY A 79 3.79 -15.69 16.39
CA GLY A 79 5.09 -15.43 15.76
C GLY A 79 5.86 -16.58 15.11
N ASN A 80 5.58 -17.85 15.42
CA ASN A 80 6.26 -18.98 14.79
C ASN A 80 5.58 -19.44 13.50
N ARG A 81 4.24 -19.36 13.43
CA ARG A 81 3.48 -19.92 12.30
C ARG A 81 3.57 -19.04 11.06
N ILE A 82 3.54 -17.73 11.25
CA ILE A 82 3.67 -16.79 10.15
C ILE A 82 5.07 -16.83 9.54
N THR A 83 6.10 -16.99 10.38
CA THR A 83 7.49 -17.18 9.96
C THR A 83 7.65 -18.44 9.13
N GLU A 84 7.04 -19.55 9.57
CA GLU A 84 7.02 -20.80 8.82
C GLU A 84 6.27 -20.67 7.48
N LEU A 85 5.09 -20.03 7.48
CA LEU A 85 4.32 -19.80 6.25
C LEU A 85 5.12 -18.97 5.23
N ARG A 86 5.84 -17.95 5.68
CA ARG A 86 6.75 -17.16 4.84
C ARG A 86 7.92 -17.98 4.31
N ARG A 87 8.49 -18.86 5.12
CA ARG A 87 9.55 -19.78 4.68
C ARG A 87 9.07 -20.72 3.57
N GLN A 88 7.84 -21.21 3.66
CA GLN A 88 7.21 -22.07 2.65
C GLN A 88 6.87 -21.32 1.36
N HIS A 89 6.61 -20.02 1.44
CA HIS A 89 6.22 -19.17 0.32
C HIS A 89 7.15 -17.96 0.18
N SER A 90 8.46 -18.20 0.13
CA SER A 90 9.48 -17.13 0.19
C SER A 90 9.51 -16.18 -1.02
N GLY A 91 8.85 -16.53 -2.12
CA GLY A 91 8.68 -15.67 -3.30
C GLY A 91 7.30 -15.03 -3.42
N ALA A 92 6.44 -15.21 -2.42
CA ALA A 92 5.09 -14.66 -2.42
C ALA A 92 5.01 -13.38 -1.59
N SER A 93 4.25 -12.39 -2.07
CA SER A 93 3.95 -11.20 -1.28
C SER A 93 2.83 -11.48 -0.27
N PHE A 94 2.96 -10.97 0.96
CA PHE A 94 2.00 -11.21 2.04
C PHE A 94 1.18 -9.97 2.36
N LEU A 95 -0.14 -10.11 2.38
CA LEU A 95 -1.10 -9.03 2.68
C LEU A 95 -2.09 -9.48 3.75
N LEU A 96 -2.09 -8.78 4.88
CA LEU A 96 -3.09 -8.82 5.94
C LEU A 96 -4.20 -7.79 5.66
N ILE A 97 -5.43 -8.28 5.51
CA ILE A 97 -6.64 -7.48 5.36
C ILE A 97 -7.36 -7.46 6.71
N ARG A 98 -7.49 -6.27 7.29
CA ARG A 98 -8.06 -6.02 8.61
C ARG A 98 -9.52 -5.60 8.50
N GLY A 99 -10.40 -6.28 9.22
CA GLY A 99 -11.73 -5.76 9.52
C GLY A 99 -11.66 -4.55 10.47
N PRO A 100 -12.77 -3.80 10.63
CA PRO A 100 -12.86 -2.58 11.43
C PRO A 100 -12.64 -2.83 12.93
N LEU A 101 -12.77 -4.07 13.39
CA LEU A 101 -12.53 -4.46 14.79
C LEU A 101 -11.07 -4.84 15.08
N VAL A 102 -10.21 -4.84 14.06
CA VAL A 102 -8.79 -5.20 14.16
C VAL A 102 -7.94 -3.94 14.06
N ALA A 103 -7.30 -3.59 15.18
CA ALA A 103 -6.38 -2.47 15.22
C ALA A 103 -5.24 -2.66 14.21
N PRO A 104 -4.69 -1.56 13.66
CA PRO A 104 -3.44 -1.63 12.90
C PRO A 104 -2.39 -2.35 13.73
N THR A 105 -2.06 -3.58 13.33
CA THR A 105 -1.06 -4.36 14.04
C THR A 105 0.28 -4.01 13.42
N VAL A 106 1.13 -3.33 14.19
CA VAL A 106 2.52 -3.11 13.82
C VAL A 106 3.25 -4.43 14.07
N ALA A 107 3.23 -5.35 13.11
CA ALA A 107 4.09 -6.52 13.20
C ALA A 107 5.52 -6.06 12.87
N LEU A 108 6.31 -5.75 13.91
CA LEU A 108 7.76 -5.73 13.81
C LEU A 108 8.22 -7.19 13.66
N PRO A 109 8.82 -7.63 12.54
CA PRO A 109 9.61 -8.85 12.59
C PRO A 109 10.82 -8.60 13.51
N PRO A 110 11.17 -9.55 14.39
CA PRO A 110 12.39 -9.43 15.18
C PRO A 110 13.63 -9.33 14.30
N THR A 111 14.58 -8.59 14.82
CA THR A 111 15.82 -8.11 14.23
C THR A 111 16.86 -9.22 14.11
N ASP A 112 16.60 -10.27 13.32
CA ASP A 112 17.65 -11.23 13.00
C ASP A 112 17.57 -11.72 11.55
N SER A 113 18.63 -11.35 10.82
CA SER A 113 19.28 -12.13 9.75
C SER A 113 18.69 -12.11 8.33
N PHE A 114 19.28 -11.25 7.48
CA PHE A 114 19.77 -11.49 6.11
C PHE A 114 18.88 -12.12 5.01
N LEU A 115 17.64 -12.52 5.29
CA LEU A 115 16.68 -12.94 4.27
C LEU A 115 15.61 -11.86 4.14
N SER A 116 15.71 -11.08 3.07
CA SER A 116 14.81 -10.01 2.62
C SER A 116 13.51 -9.89 3.41
N SER A 117 13.49 -8.93 4.32
CA SER A 117 12.38 -8.57 5.21
C SER A 117 11.18 -8.03 4.41
N GLU A 118 10.49 -8.87 3.63
CA GLU A 118 9.26 -8.46 2.93
C GLU A 118 8.15 -8.38 3.98
N TRP A 119 7.85 -7.19 4.47
CA TRP A 119 6.84 -6.97 5.52
C TRP A 119 5.49 -7.58 5.11
N ILE A 120 4.71 -8.08 6.08
CA ILE A 120 3.30 -8.38 5.80
C ILE A 120 2.58 -7.03 5.73
N GLU A 121 2.13 -6.68 4.53
CA GLU A 121 1.30 -5.50 4.31
C GLU A 121 0.05 -5.59 5.16
N SER A 122 -0.39 -4.49 5.79
CA SER A 122 -1.53 -4.52 6.69
C SER A 122 -2.47 -3.36 6.37
N ILE A 123 -3.59 -3.66 5.75
CA ILE A 123 -4.53 -2.64 5.25
C ILE A 123 -5.94 -2.90 5.78
N SER A 124 -6.75 -1.85 5.83
CA SER A 124 -8.17 -1.99 6.14
C SER A 124 -8.91 -2.71 5.00
N SER A 125 -9.98 -3.44 5.33
CA SER A 125 -10.84 -4.11 4.34
C SER A 125 -11.41 -3.13 3.32
N ASP A 126 -11.72 -1.90 3.74
CA ASP A 126 -12.23 -0.83 2.88
C ASP A 126 -11.21 -0.38 1.82
N GLU A 127 -9.90 -0.52 2.10
CA GLU A 127 -8.82 -0.11 1.21
C GLU A 127 -8.27 -1.27 0.36
N ALA A 128 -8.64 -2.51 0.71
CA ALA A 128 -8.09 -3.70 0.08
C ALA A 128 -8.33 -3.79 -1.43
N LEU A 129 -9.51 -3.37 -1.91
CA LEU A 129 -9.78 -3.38 -3.35
C LEU A 129 -8.91 -2.38 -4.11
N VAL A 130 -8.77 -1.16 -3.56
CA VAL A 130 -7.93 -0.12 -4.16
C VAL A 130 -6.49 -0.61 -4.23
N TYR A 131 -6.02 -1.22 -3.14
CA TYR A 131 -4.67 -1.77 -3.07
C TYR A 131 -4.44 -2.90 -4.07
N LEU A 132 -5.33 -3.89 -4.14
CA LEU A 132 -5.21 -5.03 -5.05
C LEU A 132 -5.25 -4.60 -6.52
N GLU A 133 -6.10 -3.63 -6.86
CA GLU A 133 -6.18 -3.05 -8.20
C GLU A 133 -4.90 -2.29 -8.55
N SER A 134 -4.35 -1.50 -7.63
CA SER A 134 -3.04 -0.83 -7.81
C SER A 134 -1.91 -1.85 -8.03
N CYS A 135 -1.89 -2.95 -7.27
CA CYS A 135 -0.92 -4.03 -7.46
C CYS A 135 -1.07 -4.70 -8.83
N ARG A 136 -2.30 -4.88 -9.31
CA ARG A 136 -2.60 -5.44 -10.65
C ARG A 136 -2.05 -4.52 -11.74
N ARG A 137 -2.39 -3.22 -11.69
CA ARG A 137 -1.91 -2.21 -12.64
C ARG A 137 -0.39 -2.10 -12.66
N ARG A 138 0.28 -2.16 -11.50
CA ARG A 138 1.75 -2.15 -11.43
C ARG A 138 2.37 -3.34 -12.13
N ARG A 139 1.79 -4.54 -11.97
CA ARG A 139 2.25 -5.73 -12.71
C ARG A 139 2.11 -5.48 -14.21
N GLU A 140 0.99 -4.96 -14.67
CA GLU A 140 0.76 -4.63 -16.08
C GLU A 140 1.70 -3.52 -16.62
N GLN A 141 1.99 -2.50 -15.81
CA GLN A 141 2.85 -1.36 -16.17
C GLN A 141 4.34 -1.69 -16.10
N SER A 142 4.77 -2.57 -15.18
CA SER A 142 6.17 -3.02 -15.11
C SER A 142 6.60 -3.74 -16.39
N PHE A 143 5.64 -4.28 -17.16
CA PHE A 143 5.89 -4.83 -18.50
C PHE A 143 5.91 -3.77 -19.62
N ARG A 144 5.55 -2.51 -19.33
CA ARG A 144 5.50 -1.40 -20.29
C ARG A 144 6.51 -0.34 -19.86
N THR A 145 7.78 -0.58 -20.13
CA THR A 145 8.88 0.34 -19.81
C THR A 145 8.73 1.68 -20.55
N ASN A 146 8.18 2.66 -19.86
CA ASN A 146 8.51 4.08 -20.00
C ASN A 146 8.55 4.64 -18.58
N HIS A 147 9.73 5.04 -18.11
CA HIS A 147 9.88 5.59 -16.76
C HIS A 147 8.99 6.83 -16.60
N PRO A 148 8.14 6.90 -15.57
CA PRO A 148 7.32 8.08 -15.35
C PRO A 148 8.20 9.30 -15.06
N PRO A 149 7.76 10.51 -15.46
CA PRO A 149 8.47 11.74 -15.12
C PRO A 149 8.59 11.90 -13.60
N VAL A 150 9.78 12.32 -13.16
CA VAL A 150 10.09 12.50 -11.74
C VAL A 150 9.74 13.92 -11.33
N PHE A 151 8.76 14.06 -10.45
CA PHE A 151 8.35 15.36 -9.92
C PHE A 151 9.00 15.62 -8.55
N PRO A 152 9.41 16.87 -8.25
CA PRO A 152 9.89 17.23 -6.92
C PRO A 152 8.78 17.02 -5.89
N VAL A 153 9.17 16.64 -4.68
CA VAL A 153 8.26 16.40 -3.56
C VAL A 153 8.43 17.52 -2.52
N VAL A 154 7.32 18.15 -2.17
CA VAL A 154 7.30 19.19 -1.13
C VAL A 154 6.54 18.66 0.07
N ILE A 155 7.26 18.47 1.17
CA ILE A 155 6.73 17.92 2.41
C ILE A 155 6.25 19.08 3.30
N ILE A 156 4.96 19.08 3.59
CA ILE A 156 4.33 20.07 4.47
C ILE A 156 4.14 19.45 5.85
N ALA A 157 5.05 19.77 6.76
CA ALA A 157 5.05 19.25 8.13
C ALA A 157 5.35 20.36 9.15
N SER A 158 4.90 20.18 10.39
CA SER A 158 4.98 21.24 11.40
C SER A 158 6.42 21.53 11.82
N HIS A 159 7.28 20.50 11.81
CA HIS A 159 8.68 20.52 12.22
C HIS A 159 9.56 19.80 11.21
N TYR A 160 10.82 20.21 11.12
CA TYR A 160 11.79 19.59 10.22
C TYR A 160 12.02 18.12 10.55
N SER A 161 12.11 17.75 11.83
CA SER A 161 12.31 16.35 12.26
C SER A 161 11.22 15.39 11.78
N ILE A 162 9.99 15.87 11.58
CA ILE A 162 8.90 15.07 10.99
C ILE A 162 9.13 14.92 9.48
N ALA A 163 9.54 16.00 8.81
CA ALA A 163 9.80 16.00 7.38
C ALA A 163 11.04 15.18 7.00
N GLU A 164 12.08 15.24 7.83
CA GLU A 164 13.34 14.52 7.69
C GLU A 164 13.10 13.01 7.55
N ALA A 165 12.23 12.43 8.39
CA ALA A 165 11.85 11.03 8.28
C ALA A 165 11.25 10.65 6.89
N TYR A 166 10.49 11.55 6.27
CA TYR A 166 9.98 11.36 4.90
C TYR A 166 11.08 11.56 3.85
N MET A 167 11.98 12.54 4.05
CA MET A 167 13.09 12.79 3.13
C MET A 167 14.02 11.59 3.08
N ASP A 168 14.42 11.08 4.25
CA ASP A 168 15.27 9.89 4.37
C ASP A 168 14.58 8.69 3.71
N SER A 169 13.31 8.49 4.03
CA SER A 169 12.45 7.46 3.42
C SER A 169 12.47 7.53 1.89
N ILE A 170 12.24 8.71 1.30
CA ILE A 170 12.22 8.90 -0.15
C ILE A 170 13.62 8.68 -0.76
N CYS A 171 14.68 9.13 -0.07
CA CYS A 171 16.07 8.96 -0.50
C CYS A 171 16.55 7.51 -0.43
N MET A 172 16.04 6.70 0.51
CA MET A 172 16.40 5.28 0.64
C MET A 172 15.87 4.41 -0.50
N PHE A 173 14.91 4.91 -1.30
CA PHE A 173 14.36 4.14 -2.40
C PHE A 173 15.24 4.28 -3.65
N ASP A 174 15.70 3.14 -4.16
CA ASP A 174 16.50 3.03 -5.38
C ASP A 174 15.63 3.29 -6.60
N THR A 175 15.27 4.56 -6.77
CA THR A 175 14.60 5.03 -7.98
C THR A 175 15.66 5.35 -9.03
N PRO A 176 15.41 5.05 -10.32
CA PRO A 176 16.39 5.30 -11.39
C PRO A 176 16.88 6.75 -11.49
N GLN A 177 16.16 7.68 -10.86
CA GLN A 177 16.43 9.10 -10.85
C GLN A 177 16.19 9.69 -9.46
N PRO A 178 17.11 10.51 -8.92
CA PRO A 178 16.96 11.10 -7.61
C PRO A 178 15.77 12.06 -7.56
N ARG A 179 14.93 11.92 -6.52
CA ARG A 179 13.82 12.85 -6.25
C ARG A 179 14.30 14.00 -5.39
N TRP A 180 14.04 15.22 -5.83
CA TRP A 180 14.27 16.40 -5.00
C TRP A 180 13.15 16.54 -3.97
N THR A 181 13.52 16.47 -2.68
CA THR A 181 12.60 16.68 -1.57
C THR A 181 12.89 18.03 -0.90
N THR A 182 11.84 18.80 -0.60
CA THR A 182 11.95 20.05 0.18
C THR A 182 10.92 20.05 1.31
N TRP A 183 11.22 20.74 2.42
CA TRP A 183 10.29 20.88 3.54
C TRP A 183 9.79 22.32 3.65
N GLN A 184 8.51 22.48 3.95
CA GLN A 184 7.91 23.76 4.29
C GLN A 184 6.92 23.60 5.45
N ARG A 185 6.86 24.59 6.36
CA ARG A 185 5.81 24.60 7.41
C ARG A 185 4.43 24.94 6.86
N LYS A 186 4.40 25.69 5.77
CA LYS A 186 3.20 26.13 5.04
C LYS A 186 3.54 26.16 3.56
N LEU A 187 2.58 25.81 2.73
CA LEU A 187 2.77 25.84 1.28
C LEU A 187 3.03 27.27 0.82
N SER A 188 4.18 27.51 0.19
CA SER A 188 4.53 28.83 -0.32
C SER A 188 3.83 29.14 -1.66
N PRO A 189 3.57 30.42 -1.98
CA PRO A 189 3.05 30.80 -3.30
C PRO A 189 3.96 30.39 -4.47
N GLN A 190 5.27 30.32 -4.27
CA GLN A 190 6.21 29.89 -5.30
C GLN A 190 6.03 28.41 -5.63
N THR A 191 5.91 27.57 -4.60
CA THR A 191 5.62 26.14 -4.74
C THR A 191 4.30 25.92 -5.48
N SER A 192 3.29 26.74 -5.22
CA SER A 192 1.96 26.61 -5.82
C SER A 192 1.88 26.89 -7.32
N ARG A 193 2.98 27.32 -7.97
CA ARG A 193 3.03 27.64 -9.41
C ARG A 193 3.85 26.65 -10.24
N GLY A 194 4.62 25.77 -9.61
CA GLY A 194 5.49 24.80 -10.30
C GLY A 194 4.85 23.41 -10.37
N GLU A 195 5.51 22.47 -11.02
CA GLU A 195 5.11 21.07 -11.01
C GLU A 195 5.76 20.36 -9.81
N ALA A 196 4.96 20.02 -8.80
CA ALA A 196 5.42 19.31 -7.62
C ALA A 196 4.33 18.40 -7.06
N THR A 197 4.73 17.33 -6.37
CA THR A 197 3.84 16.56 -5.50
C THR A 197 3.93 17.09 -4.08
N ILE A 198 2.80 17.50 -3.50
CA ILE A 198 2.72 18.06 -2.16
C ILE A 198 2.31 16.95 -1.19
N LEU A 199 3.21 16.57 -0.28
CA LEU A 199 2.93 15.62 0.79
C LEU A 199 2.57 16.35 2.08
N TRP A 200 1.29 16.31 2.45
CA TRP A 200 0.80 16.88 3.70
C TRP A 200 0.96 15.90 4.86
N ASP A 201 1.59 16.32 5.94
CA ASP A 201 1.62 15.57 7.20
C ASP A 201 0.49 16.03 8.13
N ASP A 202 -0.15 15.10 8.84
CA ASP A 202 -1.25 15.40 9.77
C ASP A 202 -0.90 16.37 10.91
N SER A 203 0.39 16.61 11.20
CA SER A 203 0.81 17.65 12.15
C SER A 203 0.54 19.09 11.68
N VAL A 204 0.35 19.30 10.37
CA VAL A 204 -0.15 20.56 9.78
C VAL A 204 -1.55 20.37 9.21
N ALA A 205 -1.80 19.17 8.68
CA ALA A 205 -2.99 18.80 7.96
C ALA A 205 -3.90 17.86 8.76
N THR A 206 -4.36 18.29 9.93
CA THR A 206 -5.35 17.52 10.69
C THR A 206 -6.64 17.28 9.88
N PRO A 207 -7.39 16.20 10.17
CA PRO A 207 -8.68 15.94 9.54
C PRO A 207 -9.58 17.18 9.60
N ALA A 208 -10.19 17.48 8.47
CA ALA A 208 -10.76 18.79 8.19
C ALA A 208 -12.03 18.67 7.34
N THR A 209 -12.86 19.71 7.37
CA THR A 209 -14.02 19.81 6.48
C THR A 209 -13.60 20.06 5.03
N GLY A 210 -14.52 19.85 4.08
CA GLY A 210 -14.24 20.13 2.67
C GLY A 210 -13.78 21.57 2.40
N ASP A 211 -14.40 22.56 3.05
CA ASP A 211 -14.00 23.97 2.94
C ASP A 211 -12.60 24.24 3.49
N GLN A 212 -12.19 23.52 4.52
CA GLN A 212 -10.85 23.64 5.08
C GLN A 212 -9.81 23.04 4.11
N TRP A 213 -10.09 21.89 3.49
CA TRP A 213 -9.23 21.32 2.44
C TRP A 213 -9.10 22.23 1.23
N ARG A 214 -10.22 22.72 0.69
CA ARG A 214 -10.23 23.68 -0.43
C ARG A 214 -9.41 24.93 -0.13
N ARG A 215 -9.52 25.48 1.09
CA ARG A 215 -8.69 26.62 1.53
C ARG A 215 -7.21 26.25 1.67
N ARG A 216 -6.88 25.05 2.14
CA ARG A 216 -5.49 24.56 2.27
C ARG A 216 -4.80 24.45 0.92
N LEU A 217 -5.51 23.90 -0.06
CA LEU A 217 -5.04 23.70 -1.42
C LEU A 217 -4.96 25.05 -2.15
N GLY A 218 -5.95 25.92 -1.99
CA GLY A 218 -5.94 27.28 -2.55
C GLY A 218 -5.60 27.27 -4.05
N ALA A 219 -4.64 28.10 -4.44
CA ALA A 219 -4.19 28.19 -5.83
C ALA A 219 -3.44 26.93 -6.33
N SER A 220 -2.97 26.07 -5.42
CA SER A 220 -2.23 24.86 -5.78
C SER A 220 -3.13 23.66 -6.07
N GLY A 221 -4.47 23.77 -6.08
CA GLY A 221 -5.35 22.61 -6.27
C GLY A 221 -5.14 21.84 -7.58
N HIS A 222 -4.48 22.46 -8.56
CA HIS A 222 -4.04 21.83 -9.81
C HIS A 222 -2.77 20.98 -9.67
N LEU A 223 -2.07 21.05 -8.54
CA LEU A 223 -0.96 20.18 -8.20
C LEU A 223 -1.45 18.87 -7.60
N ARG A 224 -0.53 17.91 -7.53
CA ARG A 224 -0.79 16.63 -6.90
C ARG A 224 -0.62 16.74 -5.39
N HIS A 225 -1.58 16.22 -4.63
CA HIS A 225 -1.63 16.31 -3.18
C HIS A 225 -1.81 14.93 -2.56
N LEU A 226 -0.85 14.56 -1.72
CA LEU A 226 -0.87 13.36 -0.89
C LEU A 226 -1.07 13.78 0.56
N TRP A 227 -1.78 12.97 1.35
CA TRP A 227 -1.99 13.25 2.77
C TRP A 227 -1.62 12.05 3.63
N ALA A 228 -0.57 12.19 4.45
CA ALA A 228 -0.14 11.19 5.42
C ALA A 228 -0.81 11.43 6.78
N THR A 229 -1.60 10.46 7.25
CA THR A 229 -2.41 10.58 8.48
C THR A 229 -2.55 9.27 9.22
N GLY A 230 -2.42 9.32 10.55
CA GLY A 230 -2.66 8.15 11.42
C GLY A 230 -3.99 8.19 12.16
N ILE A 231 -4.75 9.27 12.03
CA ILE A 231 -5.92 9.55 12.90
C ILE A 231 -7.22 9.75 12.12
N ALA A 232 -7.18 9.74 10.78
CA ALA A 232 -8.36 10.02 9.97
C ALA A 232 -9.29 8.81 9.85
N THR A 233 -10.59 9.01 10.12
CA THR A 233 -11.65 8.02 9.89
C THR A 233 -11.96 7.86 8.39
N SER A 234 -12.60 6.76 7.99
CA SER A 234 -12.99 6.53 6.58
C SER A 234 -13.83 7.67 6.00
N ALA A 235 -14.71 8.28 6.80
CA ALA A 235 -15.51 9.45 6.38
C ALA A 235 -14.62 10.69 6.14
N GLN A 236 -13.65 10.95 6.99
CA GLN A 236 -12.72 12.06 6.83
C GLN A 236 -11.77 11.86 5.65
N ARG A 237 -11.31 10.62 5.43
CA ARG A 237 -10.53 10.23 4.25
C ARG A 237 -11.32 10.50 2.96
N ARG A 238 -12.60 10.12 2.93
CA ARG A 238 -13.51 10.40 1.81
C ARG A 238 -13.66 11.91 1.55
N VAL A 239 -13.93 12.70 2.60
CA VAL A 239 -14.03 14.16 2.49
C VAL A 239 -12.73 14.77 1.94
N ALA A 240 -11.57 14.31 2.38
CA ALA A 240 -10.29 14.79 1.85
C ALA A 240 -10.16 14.49 0.34
N LYS A 241 -10.48 13.25 -0.09
CA LYS A 241 -10.43 12.86 -1.50
C LYS A 241 -11.40 13.66 -2.37
N GLU A 242 -12.63 13.83 -1.95
CA GLU A 242 -13.65 14.64 -2.64
C GLU A 242 -13.26 16.12 -2.77
N ASN A 243 -12.27 16.58 -1.99
CA ASN A 243 -11.85 17.97 -1.94
C ASN A 243 -10.41 18.19 -2.43
N GLY A 244 -9.87 17.27 -3.24
CA GLY A 244 -8.63 17.48 -4.01
C GLY A 244 -7.37 16.86 -3.41
N ILE A 245 -7.48 16.01 -2.39
CA ILE A 245 -6.40 15.09 -2.01
C ILE A 245 -6.45 13.88 -2.94
N ASP A 246 -5.39 13.66 -3.70
CA ASP A 246 -5.34 12.57 -4.68
C ASP A 246 -5.13 11.23 -3.98
N GLU A 247 -4.22 11.16 -3.01
CA GLU A 247 -3.97 9.95 -2.23
C GLU A 247 -3.77 10.18 -0.74
N ILE A 248 -4.10 9.15 0.04
CA ILE A 248 -3.99 9.15 1.50
C ILE A 248 -3.06 8.02 1.92
N ILE A 249 -2.08 8.35 2.74
CA ILE A 249 -1.06 7.43 3.26
C ILE A 249 -1.34 7.24 4.75
N GLU A 250 -1.54 6.00 5.18
CA GLU A 250 -1.80 5.70 6.60
C GLU A 250 -0.51 5.85 7.44
N LYS A 251 -0.62 6.31 8.69
CA LYS A 251 0.49 6.34 9.65
C LYS A 251 0.18 5.50 10.91
N PRO A 252 1.15 4.75 11.44
CA PRO A 252 2.41 4.39 10.80
C PRO A 252 2.10 3.54 9.55
N GLY A 253 2.77 3.86 8.44
CA GLY A 253 2.56 3.21 7.15
C GLY A 253 3.87 2.74 6.55
N ARG A 254 3.76 1.94 5.50
CA ARG A 254 4.90 1.41 4.78
C ARG A 254 5.54 2.47 3.88
N LEU A 255 6.85 2.36 3.71
CA LEU A 255 7.60 3.21 2.79
C LEU A 255 7.10 3.01 1.36
N GLU A 256 6.82 1.76 0.98
CA GLU A 256 6.33 1.39 -0.35
C GLU A 256 5.00 2.07 -0.66
N CYS A 257 4.10 2.21 0.32
CA CYS A 257 2.85 2.96 0.13
C CYS A 257 3.10 4.44 -0.15
N LEU A 258 4.10 5.05 0.50
CA LEU A 258 4.53 6.40 0.19
C LEU A 258 5.09 6.49 -1.23
N ILE A 259 5.96 5.54 -1.63
CA ILE A 259 6.57 5.56 -2.97
C ILE A 259 5.52 5.34 -4.07
N GLU A 260 4.65 4.36 -3.92
CA GLU A 260 3.51 4.14 -4.81
C GLU A 260 2.65 5.40 -4.89
N ALA A 261 2.31 5.98 -3.75
CA ALA A 261 1.56 7.22 -3.72
C ALA A 261 2.32 8.35 -4.41
N LEU A 262 3.65 8.35 -4.46
CA LEU A 262 4.41 9.35 -5.21
C LEU A 262 4.58 9.00 -6.70
N GLU A 263 4.43 7.74 -7.09
CA GLU A 263 4.58 7.25 -8.49
C GLU A 263 3.27 7.20 -9.27
N SER A 264 2.15 7.04 -8.59
CA SER A 264 0.85 6.96 -9.26
C SER A 264 0.60 8.22 -10.10
N PRO A 265 0.12 8.09 -11.35
CA PRO A 265 -0.35 9.24 -12.09
C PRO A 265 -1.55 9.87 -11.36
N ARG A 266 -1.78 11.16 -11.62
CA ARG A 266 -3.00 11.83 -11.17
C ARG A 266 -4.21 11.35 -11.96
#